data_AF-A0A429C3D1-F1
#
_entry.id   AF-A0A429C3D1-F1
#
_cell.length_a   1.000
_cell.length_b   1.000
_cell.length_c   1.000
_cell.angle_alpha   90.00
_cell.angle_beta   90.00
_cell.angle_gamma   90.00
#
_symmetry.space_group_name_H-M   'P 1'
#
loop_
_entity.id
_entity.type
_entity.pdbx_description
1 polymer ?
#
loop_
_entity_poly.entity_id
_entity_poly.type
_entity_poly.pdbx_seq_one_letter_code
_entity_poly.pdbx_strand_id
1 'polypeptide(L)'
;MVRRAPSGVLEVRPASDALAFGGASWALTGEYLSNWADLYEWAFKSAELDAAGSDFIGLTTATTPLPDKDVRDWIKHTVALVRESKPRRVVDLGCGTGLLLRHLHDGIESYVGIDPTRFAVDRIREARLPGVRAVLGGAHDLFSHKVKRAIAETMGEGGRPDCVVLNNVVQCFPGTEYLASVLRDAIELVESGGRVILGDLRNLALAEEYRRWLEAGADSGPGLFRDEEELFVDPNLIGLLAASVDRPVKVSIRAKTMPGDNEFTRFRYDVVIHVDPGQKPPRPVEVPWRKLTGDRLATLSKLAGEGPLAVTEIPNARTASAGGVSSGALSAAIEGTGLVATLSLDDPALLEVRPAGGAEPKLDAEPLEDDSLERFVARRLPELLRSHLAENFPGVRLPEIVVRKASVS
;
A
#
# COMPACT_ATOMS: atom_id res chain seq x y z
N MET A 1 -16.67 -5.50 -26.84
CA MET A 1 -18.01 -5.75 -27.45
C MET A 1 -18.84 -4.49 -27.36
N VAL A 2 -19.56 -4.10 -28.41
CA VAL A 2 -20.48 -2.94 -28.39
C VAL A 2 -21.87 -3.41 -28.80
N ARG A 3 -22.89 -3.08 -28.02
CA ARG A 3 -24.30 -3.39 -28.30
C ARG A 3 -25.14 -2.13 -28.20
N ARG A 4 -26.02 -1.88 -29.18
CA ARG A 4 -27.02 -0.82 -29.09
C ARG A 4 -28.29 -1.35 -28.43
N ALA A 5 -28.69 -0.78 -27.30
CA ALA A 5 -29.95 -1.09 -26.63
C ALA A 5 -31.14 -0.51 -27.41
N PRO A 6 -32.37 -1.03 -27.24
CA PRO A 6 -33.58 -0.47 -27.85
C PRO A 6 -33.83 1.01 -27.50
N SER A 7 -33.36 1.47 -26.34
CA SER A 7 -33.39 2.88 -25.91
C SER A 7 -32.45 3.79 -26.71
N GLY A 8 -31.58 3.23 -27.54
CA GLY A 8 -30.56 3.95 -28.30
C GLY A 8 -29.21 4.07 -27.58
N VAL A 9 -29.13 3.68 -26.30
CA VAL A 9 -27.90 3.64 -25.50
C VAL A 9 -26.90 2.62 -26.09
N LEU A 10 -25.61 2.98 -26.13
CA LEU A 10 -24.54 2.05 -26.45
C LEU A 10 -24.00 1.40 -25.18
N GLU A 11 -24.19 0.08 -25.07
CA GLU A 11 -23.60 -0.74 -24.03
C GLU A 11 -22.25 -1.28 -24.51
N VAL A 12 -21.19 -0.97 -23.78
CA VAL A 12 -19.82 -1.33 -24.15
C VAL A 12 -19.25 -2.26 -23.09
N ARG A 13 -18.62 -3.34 -23.52
CA ARG A 13 -17.78 -4.20 -22.67
C ARG A 13 -16.34 -4.14 -23.15
N PRO A 14 -15.37 -3.81 -22.27
CA PRO A 14 -13.95 -3.94 -22.59
C PRO A 14 -13.62 -5.41 -22.90
N ALA A 15 -12.57 -5.63 -23.71
CA ALA A 15 -12.05 -6.97 -23.93
C ALA A 15 -11.27 -7.43 -22.69
N SER A 16 -11.39 -8.70 -22.31
CA SER A 16 -10.76 -9.23 -21.09
C SER A 16 -9.24 -9.14 -21.14
N ASP A 17 -8.62 -9.35 -22.31
CA ASP A 17 -7.17 -9.24 -22.53
C ASP A 17 -6.64 -7.80 -22.44
N ALA A 18 -7.50 -6.79 -22.57
CA ALA A 18 -7.15 -5.39 -22.35
C ALA A 18 -7.13 -5.02 -20.86
N LEU A 19 -7.83 -5.76 -20.01
CA LEU A 19 -7.89 -5.59 -18.55
C LEU A 19 -6.91 -6.50 -17.81
N ALA A 20 -6.66 -7.69 -18.34
CA ALA A 20 -5.82 -8.67 -17.68
C ALA A 20 -4.37 -8.19 -17.60
N PHE A 21 -3.83 -8.14 -16.38
CA PHE A 21 -2.40 -7.98 -16.15
C PHE A 21 -1.64 -9.13 -16.85
N GLY A 22 -0.64 -8.79 -17.69
CA GLY A 22 0.06 -9.78 -18.52
C GLY A 22 -0.76 -10.36 -19.67
N GLY A 23 -1.97 -9.84 -19.93
CA GLY A 23 -2.76 -10.19 -21.10
C GLY A 23 -2.07 -9.79 -22.41
N ALA A 24 -2.52 -10.37 -23.53
CA ALA A 24 -1.89 -10.16 -24.84
C ALA A 24 -1.84 -8.70 -25.28
N SER A 25 -2.83 -7.89 -24.85
CA SER A 25 -2.91 -6.46 -25.13
C SER A 25 -2.52 -5.62 -23.92
N TRP A 26 -3.14 -5.91 -22.75
CA TRP A 26 -3.00 -5.12 -21.52
C TRP A 26 -3.39 -3.63 -21.68
N ALA A 27 -3.93 -3.21 -22.83
CA ALA A 27 -4.00 -1.79 -23.22
C ALA A 27 -4.63 -0.85 -22.18
N LEU A 28 -5.73 -1.24 -21.52
CA LEU A 28 -6.39 -0.40 -20.52
C LEU A 28 -5.63 -0.39 -19.19
N THR A 29 -5.10 -1.54 -18.77
CA THR A 29 -4.23 -1.67 -17.59
C THR A 29 -2.93 -0.89 -17.76
N GLY A 30 -2.38 -0.89 -18.97
CA GLY A 30 -1.21 -0.10 -19.34
C GLY A 30 -1.45 1.38 -19.35
N GLU A 31 -2.57 1.80 -19.92
CA GLU A 31 -2.99 3.20 -19.89
C GLU A 31 -3.21 3.65 -18.45
N TYR A 32 -3.87 2.85 -17.62
CA TYR A 32 -4.06 3.12 -16.19
C TYR A 32 -2.72 3.36 -15.47
N LEU A 33 -1.75 2.45 -15.63
CA LEU A 33 -0.44 2.59 -15.01
C LEU A 33 0.38 3.75 -15.58
N SER A 34 0.25 4.02 -16.87
CA SER A 34 0.92 5.15 -17.52
C SER A 34 0.35 6.48 -17.03
N ASN A 35 -0.96 6.58 -16.83
CA ASN A 35 -1.60 7.78 -16.27
C ASN A 35 -1.10 8.08 -14.86
N TRP A 36 -0.93 7.06 -14.01
CA TRP A 36 -0.30 7.24 -12.70
C TRP A 36 1.15 7.69 -12.81
N ALA A 37 1.93 7.08 -13.70
CA ALA A 37 3.32 7.47 -13.92
C ALA A 37 3.44 8.94 -14.38
N ASP A 38 2.60 9.37 -15.32
CA ASP A 38 2.58 10.74 -15.84
C ASP A 38 2.15 11.75 -14.76
N LEU A 39 1.14 11.41 -13.95
CA LEU A 39 0.69 12.24 -12.84
C LEU A 39 1.81 12.48 -11.82
N TYR A 40 2.54 11.43 -11.43
CA TYR A 40 3.65 11.54 -10.47
C TYR A 40 4.88 12.21 -11.08
N GLU A 41 5.21 11.94 -12.35
CA GLU A 41 6.27 12.64 -13.08
C GLU A 41 6.01 14.16 -13.09
N TRP A 42 4.77 14.58 -13.35
CA TRP A 42 4.38 15.99 -13.27
C TRP A 42 4.43 16.54 -11.84
N ALA A 43 3.94 15.79 -10.86
CA ALA A 43 3.96 16.20 -9.46
C ALA A 43 5.39 16.41 -8.94
N PHE A 44 6.30 15.49 -9.27
CA PHE A 44 7.71 15.60 -8.86
C PHE A 44 8.41 16.80 -9.48
N LYS A 45 8.21 17.05 -10.79
CA LYS A 45 8.76 18.24 -11.47
C LYS A 45 8.23 19.53 -10.88
N SER A 46 6.92 19.58 -10.60
CA SER A 46 6.27 20.80 -10.09
C SER A 46 6.82 21.19 -8.73
N ALA A 47 6.95 20.24 -7.81
CA ALA A 47 7.45 20.55 -6.47
C ALA A 47 8.97 20.81 -6.41
N GLU A 48 9.76 20.37 -7.39
CA GLU A 48 11.15 20.83 -7.52
C GLU A 48 11.21 22.31 -7.94
N LEU A 49 10.37 22.74 -8.87
CA LEU A 49 10.30 24.12 -9.34
C LEU A 49 9.88 25.10 -8.22
N ASP A 50 9.06 24.65 -7.27
CA ASP A 50 8.59 25.46 -6.15
C ASP A 50 9.68 25.74 -5.09
N ALA A 51 10.88 25.16 -5.21
CA ALA A 51 12.11 25.46 -4.45
C ALA A 51 11.99 25.54 -2.91
N ALA A 52 10.87 25.10 -2.33
CA ALA A 52 10.61 25.13 -0.89
C ALA A 52 11.21 23.92 -0.13
N GLY A 53 12.18 23.21 -0.74
CA GLY A 53 12.99 22.18 -0.06
C GLY A 53 12.19 21.08 0.65
N SER A 54 10.98 20.84 0.21
CA SER A 54 10.03 19.96 0.88
C SER A 54 10.15 18.58 0.22
N ASP A 55 10.76 17.66 0.96
CA ASP A 55 10.93 16.24 0.65
C ASP A 55 9.59 15.48 0.50
N PHE A 56 8.46 16.20 0.49
CA PHE A 56 7.12 15.77 0.86
C PHE A 56 6.14 15.74 -0.31
N ILE A 57 6.65 15.74 -1.55
CA ILE A 57 5.85 15.77 -2.78
C ILE A 57 4.81 14.64 -2.75
N GLY A 58 3.52 15.00 -2.78
CA GLY A 58 2.42 14.06 -2.87
C GLY A 58 1.82 13.58 -1.54
N LEU A 59 2.33 14.02 -0.38
CA LEU A 59 1.73 13.71 0.93
C LEU A 59 0.59 14.68 1.26
N THR A 60 -0.50 14.56 0.50
CA THR A 60 -1.75 15.28 0.74
C THR A 60 -2.78 14.33 1.33
N THR A 61 -3.57 14.77 2.30
CA THR A 61 -4.86 14.09 2.57
C THR A 61 -5.81 14.38 1.43
N ALA A 62 -6.95 13.66 1.35
CA ALA A 62 -7.95 13.91 0.30
C ALA A 62 -8.45 15.36 0.23
N THR A 63 -8.39 16.15 1.31
CA THR A 63 -8.99 17.50 1.36
C THR A 63 -8.00 18.63 1.64
N THR A 64 -6.86 18.35 2.29
CA THR A 64 -5.88 19.39 2.67
C THR A 64 -4.44 18.84 2.68
N PRO A 65 -3.42 19.69 2.42
CA PRO A 65 -2.04 19.34 2.72
C PRO A 65 -1.91 18.92 4.20
N LEU A 66 -1.20 17.82 4.46
CA LEU A 66 -0.91 17.45 5.84
C LEU A 66 -0.03 18.52 6.49
N PRO A 67 -0.23 18.84 7.80
CA PRO A 67 0.72 19.66 8.53
C PRO A 67 2.12 19.03 8.50
N ASP A 68 3.17 19.84 8.36
CA ASP A 68 4.56 19.35 8.28
C ASP A 68 4.95 18.39 9.42
N LYS A 69 4.39 18.60 10.61
CA LYS A 69 4.61 17.74 11.76
C LYS A 69 4.12 16.31 11.48
N ASP A 70 2.91 16.17 10.96
CA ASP A 70 2.30 14.87 10.67
C ASP A 70 3.07 14.15 9.57
N VAL A 71 3.52 14.90 8.55
CA VAL A 71 4.39 14.38 7.51
C VAL A 71 5.71 13.84 8.08
N ARG A 72 6.38 14.61 8.95
CA ARG A 72 7.62 14.16 9.61
C ARG A 72 7.39 12.94 10.50
N ASP A 73 6.28 12.89 11.22
CA ASP A 73 5.93 11.75 12.07
C ASP A 73 5.64 10.50 11.22
N TRP A 74 5.03 10.65 10.04
CA TRP A 74 4.84 9.57 9.07
C TRP A 74 6.13 9.03 8.48
N ILE A 75 7.07 9.90 8.12
CA ILE A 75 8.40 9.49 7.65
C ILE A 75 9.11 8.71 8.76
N LYS A 76 9.15 9.26 9.98
CA LYS A 76 9.78 8.58 11.13
C LYS A 76 9.17 7.21 11.40
N HIS A 77 7.83 7.12 11.38
CA HIS A 77 7.10 5.87 11.56
C HIS A 77 7.51 4.84 10.50
N THR A 78 7.48 5.23 9.23
CA THR A 78 7.80 4.33 8.11
C THR A 78 9.25 3.88 8.14
N VAL A 79 10.19 4.80 8.41
CA VAL A 79 11.61 4.49 8.54
C VAL A 79 11.85 3.56 9.74
N ALA A 80 11.17 3.77 10.86
CA ALA A 80 11.25 2.90 12.02
C ALA A 80 10.74 1.48 11.70
N LEU A 81 9.60 1.38 10.99
CA LEU A 81 9.05 0.10 10.53
C LEU A 81 10.06 -0.69 9.68
N VAL A 82 10.70 -0.04 8.71
CA VAL A 82 11.73 -0.68 7.88
C VAL A 82 12.96 -1.06 8.71
N ARG A 83 13.38 -0.19 9.64
CA ARG A 83 14.53 -0.46 10.53
C ARG A 83 14.27 -1.54 11.59
N GLU A 84 13.03 -1.99 11.81
CA GLU A 84 12.72 -3.08 12.74
C GLU A 84 13.51 -4.37 12.44
N SER A 85 13.85 -4.64 11.18
CA SER A 85 14.68 -5.79 10.78
C SER A 85 16.18 -5.51 10.74
N LYS A 86 16.60 -4.24 10.89
CA LYS A 86 17.97 -3.77 10.60
C LYS A 86 18.43 -4.26 9.21
N PRO A 87 17.70 -3.91 8.14
CA PRO A 87 17.97 -4.44 6.81
C PRO A 87 19.34 -3.96 6.34
N ARG A 88 20.00 -4.76 5.50
CA ARG A 88 21.28 -4.45 4.87
C ARG A 88 21.12 -4.20 3.38
N ARG A 89 20.18 -4.88 2.73
CA ARG A 89 20.01 -4.87 1.27
C ARG A 89 18.54 -4.64 0.93
N VAL A 90 18.23 -3.42 0.52
CA VAL A 90 16.85 -2.96 0.32
C VAL A 90 16.52 -2.86 -1.16
N VAL A 91 15.35 -3.37 -1.56
CA VAL A 91 14.68 -3.01 -2.81
C VAL A 91 13.45 -2.18 -2.48
N ASP A 92 13.29 -1.03 -3.13
CA ASP A 92 12.19 -0.09 -2.88
C ASP A 92 11.37 0.11 -4.17
N LEU A 93 10.12 -0.35 -4.17
CA LEU A 93 9.21 -0.29 -5.31
C LEU A 93 8.32 0.94 -5.20
N GLY A 94 8.35 1.79 -6.23
CA GLY A 94 7.81 3.15 -6.14
C GLY A 94 8.69 4.03 -5.26
N CYS A 95 10.01 3.97 -5.45
CA CYS A 95 10.96 4.65 -4.56
C CYS A 95 10.83 6.19 -4.57
N GLY A 96 10.12 6.74 -5.55
CA GLY A 96 9.99 8.18 -5.78
C GLY A 96 11.37 8.83 -5.84
N THR A 97 11.45 10.08 -5.41
CA THR A 97 12.70 10.84 -5.36
C THR A 97 13.68 10.38 -4.26
N GLY A 98 13.46 9.21 -3.65
CA GLY A 98 14.35 8.59 -2.67
C GLY A 98 14.02 8.94 -1.23
N LEU A 99 12.73 9.02 -0.86
CA LEU A 99 12.29 9.32 0.51
C LEU A 99 12.91 8.41 1.57
N LEU A 100 12.78 7.10 1.38
CA LEU A 100 13.32 6.12 2.32
C LEU A 100 14.83 6.03 2.19
N LEU A 101 15.37 6.09 0.96
CA LEU A 101 16.81 6.06 0.71
C LEU A 101 17.58 7.04 1.61
N ARG A 102 17.21 8.33 1.61
CA ARG A 102 17.92 9.36 2.40
C ARG A 102 17.85 9.16 3.92
N HIS A 103 16.89 8.39 4.41
CA HIS A 103 16.77 8.06 5.84
C HIS A 103 17.35 6.69 6.20
N LEU A 104 17.61 5.82 5.22
CA LEU A 104 18.10 4.46 5.43
C LEU A 104 19.57 4.30 5.05
N HIS A 105 20.09 5.11 4.11
CA HIS A 105 21.39 4.94 3.45
C HIS A 105 22.55 4.67 4.43
N ASP A 106 22.69 5.46 5.49
CA ASP A 106 23.78 5.32 6.48
C ASP A 106 23.79 3.97 7.22
N GLY A 107 22.67 3.24 7.22
CA GLY A 107 22.52 1.97 7.94
C GLY A 107 22.43 0.74 7.06
N ILE A 108 22.53 0.88 5.73
CA ILE A 108 22.35 -0.21 4.77
C ILE A 108 23.57 -0.32 3.84
N GLU A 109 23.82 -1.51 3.32
CA GLU A 109 24.93 -1.80 2.40
C GLU A 109 24.54 -1.55 0.95
N SER A 110 23.28 -1.79 0.60
CA SER A 110 22.82 -1.72 -0.78
C SER A 110 21.36 -1.30 -0.87
N TYR A 111 21.06 -0.49 -1.88
CA TYR A 111 19.71 -0.03 -2.18
C TYR A 111 19.47 -0.06 -3.68
N VAL A 112 18.36 -0.68 -4.09
CA VAL A 112 17.86 -0.62 -5.47
C VAL A 112 16.45 -0.04 -5.47
N GLY A 113 16.31 1.18 -5.98
CA GLY A 113 15.02 1.85 -6.19
C GLY A 113 14.46 1.54 -7.57
N ILE A 114 13.16 1.29 -7.67
CA ILE A 114 12.45 1.07 -8.92
C ILE A 114 11.27 2.03 -8.95
N ASP A 115 11.18 2.86 -9.98
CA ASP A 115 10.10 3.84 -10.12
C ASP A 115 9.72 4.05 -11.59
N PRO A 116 8.43 4.21 -11.92
CA PRO A 116 8.00 4.41 -13.31
C PRO A 116 8.29 5.82 -13.82
N THR A 117 8.65 6.77 -12.94
CA THR A 117 8.94 8.16 -13.32
C THR A 117 10.43 8.33 -13.61
N ARG A 118 10.75 8.95 -14.74
CA ARG A 118 12.14 9.22 -15.15
C ARG A 118 12.76 10.26 -14.22
N PHE A 119 11.97 11.23 -13.80
CA PHE A 119 12.39 12.27 -12.87
C PHE A 119 12.90 11.70 -11.53
N ALA A 120 12.13 10.80 -10.90
CA ALA A 120 12.53 10.16 -9.64
C ALA A 120 13.86 9.40 -9.77
N VAL A 121 13.95 8.58 -10.82
CA VAL A 121 15.12 7.74 -11.10
C VAL A 121 16.36 8.58 -11.36
N ASP A 122 16.24 9.63 -12.17
CA ASP A 122 17.36 10.55 -12.44
C ASP A 122 17.80 11.26 -11.16
N ARG A 123 16.85 11.71 -10.32
CA ARG A 123 17.15 12.37 -9.04
C ARG A 123 17.95 11.51 -8.08
N ILE A 124 17.63 10.21 -7.97
CA ILE A 124 18.41 9.26 -7.14
C ILE A 124 19.79 9.03 -7.76
N ARG A 125 19.89 8.89 -9.09
CA ARG A 125 21.17 8.68 -9.78
C ARG A 125 22.11 9.87 -9.66
N GLU A 126 21.58 11.09 -9.69
CA GLU A 126 22.33 12.34 -9.54
C GLU A 126 22.95 12.49 -8.15
N ALA A 127 22.33 11.91 -7.11
CA ALA A 127 22.89 11.89 -5.76
C ALA A 127 24.21 11.09 -5.67
N ARG A 128 24.49 10.19 -6.63
CA ARG A 128 25.74 9.40 -6.74
C ARG A 128 26.16 8.73 -5.44
N LEU A 129 25.19 8.26 -4.67
CA LEU A 129 25.43 7.60 -3.39
C LEU A 129 26.05 6.21 -3.61
N PRO A 130 27.06 5.80 -2.81
CA PRO A 130 27.67 4.47 -2.92
C PRO A 130 26.66 3.39 -2.53
N GLY A 131 26.71 2.24 -3.23
CA GLY A 131 25.79 1.12 -2.98
C GLY A 131 24.34 1.37 -3.40
N VAL A 132 24.07 2.44 -4.16
CA VAL A 132 22.72 2.83 -4.56
C VAL A 132 22.56 2.71 -6.07
N ARG A 133 21.42 2.17 -6.48
CA ARG A 133 20.99 2.19 -7.88
C ARG A 133 19.50 2.49 -8.00
N ALA A 134 19.13 3.19 -9.07
CA ALA A 134 17.73 3.39 -9.44
C ALA A 134 17.45 2.92 -10.87
N VAL A 135 16.28 2.34 -11.09
CA VAL A 135 15.84 1.75 -12.36
C VAL A 135 14.48 2.30 -12.75
N LEU A 136 14.34 2.73 -14.01
CA LEU A 136 13.05 3.11 -14.58
C LEU A 136 12.22 1.84 -14.82
N GLY A 137 11.11 1.69 -14.09
CA GLY A 137 10.22 0.54 -14.19
C GLY A 137 9.06 0.56 -13.20
N GLY A 138 8.00 -0.18 -13.51
CA GLY A 138 6.87 -0.37 -12.59
C GLY A 138 7.16 -1.45 -11.56
N ALA A 139 6.29 -1.58 -10.55
CA ALA A 139 6.42 -2.64 -9.53
C ALA A 139 6.42 -4.06 -10.13
N HIS A 140 5.73 -4.27 -11.26
CA HIS A 140 5.72 -5.53 -12.01
C HIS A 140 7.03 -5.87 -12.71
N ASP A 141 7.99 -4.95 -12.80
CA ASP A 141 9.28 -5.17 -13.45
C ASP A 141 10.30 -5.90 -12.57
N LEU A 142 9.92 -6.38 -11.38
CA LEU A 142 10.84 -6.88 -10.36
C LEU A 142 11.78 -7.99 -10.87
N PHE A 143 11.28 -8.87 -11.75
CA PHE A 143 12.07 -9.92 -12.39
C PHE A 143 12.51 -9.62 -13.83
N SER A 144 12.32 -8.39 -14.31
CA SER A 144 12.82 -7.92 -15.60
C SER A 144 14.35 -7.98 -15.65
N HIS A 145 14.91 -8.10 -16.86
CA HIS A 145 16.36 -8.15 -17.04
C HIS A 145 17.07 -6.90 -16.49
N LYS A 146 16.47 -5.71 -16.66
CA LYS A 146 17.00 -4.43 -16.16
C LYS A 146 17.10 -4.40 -14.62
N VAL A 147 16.08 -4.90 -13.91
CA VAL A 147 16.06 -4.93 -12.45
C VAL A 147 17.01 -5.99 -11.91
N LYS A 148 16.97 -7.22 -12.47
CA LYS A 148 17.90 -8.29 -12.11
C LYS A 148 19.36 -7.85 -12.25
N ARG A 149 19.69 -7.18 -13.36
CA ARG A 149 21.02 -6.61 -13.59
C ARG A 149 21.38 -5.55 -12.56
N ALA A 150 20.46 -4.63 -12.23
CA ALA A 150 20.71 -3.61 -11.22
C ALA A 150 20.95 -4.21 -9.83
N ILE A 151 20.21 -5.26 -9.46
CA ILE A 151 20.43 -6.03 -8.22
C ILE A 151 21.80 -6.69 -8.25
N ALA A 152 22.15 -7.41 -9.32
CA ALA A 152 23.45 -8.08 -9.44
C ALA A 152 24.64 -7.10 -9.36
N GLU A 153 24.54 -5.96 -10.04
CA GLU A 153 25.59 -4.93 -10.05
C GLU A 153 25.70 -4.18 -8.71
N THR A 154 24.70 -4.24 -7.82
CA THR A 154 24.69 -3.54 -6.53
C THR A 154 24.94 -4.47 -5.34
N MET A 155 24.38 -5.68 -5.39
CA MET A 155 24.36 -6.67 -4.30
C MET A 155 25.23 -7.92 -4.60
N GLY A 156 25.86 -7.96 -5.78
CA GLY A 156 26.63 -9.11 -6.26
C GLY A 156 25.79 -10.10 -7.07
N GLU A 157 26.46 -10.91 -7.91
CA GLU A 157 25.82 -11.98 -8.68
C GLU A 157 25.07 -12.97 -7.76
N GLY A 158 23.78 -13.20 -8.05
CA GLY A 158 22.91 -14.00 -7.19
C GLY A 158 22.51 -13.35 -5.86
N GLY A 159 22.93 -12.11 -5.60
CA GLY A 159 22.54 -11.33 -4.44
C GLY A 159 21.03 -11.13 -4.36
N ARG A 160 20.49 -11.15 -3.14
CA ARG A 160 19.07 -10.95 -2.83
C ARG A 160 18.92 -9.88 -1.75
N PRO A 161 17.83 -9.10 -1.78
CA PRO A 161 17.51 -8.20 -0.68
C PRO A 161 17.06 -8.99 0.56
N ASP A 162 17.33 -8.42 1.73
CA ASP A 162 16.69 -8.83 3.00
C ASP A 162 15.42 -8.02 3.31
N CYS A 163 15.17 -6.96 2.53
CA CYS A 163 13.97 -6.16 2.63
C CYS A 163 13.49 -5.68 1.27
N VAL A 164 12.24 -5.98 0.93
CA VAL A 164 11.52 -5.36 -0.19
C VAL A 164 10.45 -4.44 0.39
N VAL A 165 10.41 -3.19 -0.03
CA VAL A 165 9.47 -2.19 0.47
C VAL A 165 8.57 -1.69 -0.65
N LEU A 166 7.28 -1.55 -0.35
CA LEU A 166 6.24 -0.93 -1.17
C LEU A 166 5.53 0.10 -0.30
N ASN A 167 6.10 1.29 -0.16
CA ASN A 167 5.54 2.31 0.72
C ASN A 167 4.78 3.37 -0.07
N ASN A 168 3.48 3.54 0.21
CA ASN A 168 2.62 4.55 -0.42
C ASN A 168 2.52 4.42 -1.96
N VAL A 169 2.64 3.20 -2.49
CA VAL A 169 2.57 2.91 -3.94
C VAL A 169 1.37 2.06 -4.33
N VAL A 170 0.89 1.21 -3.42
CA VAL A 170 -0.15 0.19 -3.72
C VAL A 170 -1.48 0.83 -4.11
N GLN A 171 -1.78 2.03 -3.63
CA GLN A 171 -2.99 2.74 -4.04
C GLN A 171 -3.02 3.07 -5.54
N CYS A 172 -1.88 3.05 -6.24
CA CYS A 172 -1.77 3.29 -7.67
C CYS A 172 -1.90 1.99 -8.50
N PHE A 173 -2.19 0.85 -7.86
CA PHE A 173 -2.30 -0.43 -8.56
C PHE A 173 -3.70 -0.61 -9.14
N PRO A 174 -3.82 -1.28 -10.30
CA PRO A 174 -5.10 -1.44 -11.01
C PRO A 174 -6.08 -2.39 -10.31
N GLY A 175 -5.64 -3.19 -9.34
CA GLY A 175 -6.51 -4.15 -8.65
C GLY A 175 -5.76 -5.26 -7.94
N THR A 176 -6.53 -6.19 -7.39
CA THR A 176 -6.07 -7.33 -6.59
C THR A 176 -5.11 -8.25 -7.34
N GLU A 177 -5.36 -8.57 -8.62
CA GLU A 177 -4.53 -9.48 -9.40
C GLU A 177 -3.12 -8.91 -9.64
N TYR A 178 -3.03 -7.60 -9.87
CA TYR A 178 -1.75 -6.92 -9.99
C TYR A 178 -1.00 -6.94 -8.66
N LEU A 179 -1.69 -6.62 -7.56
CA LEU A 179 -1.12 -6.70 -6.21
C LEU A 179 -0.62 -8.12 -5.90
N ALA A 180 -1.42 -9.14 -6.21
CA ALA A 180 -1.07 -10.55 -6.03
C ALA A 180 0.21 -10.91 -6.80
N SER A 181 0.32 -10.46 -8.05
CA SER A 181 1.51 -10.69 -8.87
C SER A 181 2.76 -10.02 -8.28
N VAL A 182 2.66 -8.75 -7.92
CA VAL A 182 3.78 -8.00 -7.33
C VAL A 182 4.19 -8.59 -5.98
N LEU A 183 3.21 -8.99 -5.16
CA LEU A 183 3.47 -9.57 -3.84
C LEU A 183 4.17 -10.93 -3.95
N ARG A 184 3.70 -11.79 -4.87
CA ARG A 184 4.38 -13.06 -5.18
C ARG A 184 5.82 -12.80 -5.56
N ASP A 185 6.07 -11.89 -6.50
CA ASP A 185 7.41 -11.63 -6.98
C ASP A 185 8.32 -11.07 -5.86
N ALA A 186 7.79 -10.21 -5.00
CA ALA A 186 8.51 -9.67 -3.83
C ALA A 186 8.86 -10.77 -2.82
N ILE A 187 7.91 -11.67 -2.52
CA ILE A 187 8.13 -12.80 -1.62
C ILE A 187 9.12 -13.80 -2.23
N GLU A 188 9.11 -14.03 -3.54
CA GLU A 188 10.08 -14.91 -4.21
C GLU A 188 11.49 -14.32 -4.26
N LEU A 189 11.62 -12.99 -4.41
CA LEU A 189 12.89 -12.29 -4.51
C LEU A 189 13.65 -12.25 -3.18
N VAL A 190 12.96 -11.91 -2.08
CA VAL A 190 13.60 -11.67 -0.78
C VAL A 190 14.31 -12.92 -0.27
N GLU A 191 15.44 -12.78 0.42
CA GLU A 191 16.13 -13.92 1.02
C GLU A 191 15.35 -14.53 2.20
N SER A 192 15.66 -15.78 2.54
CA SER A 192 15.08 -16.44 3.71
C SER A 192 15.42 -15.68 5.00
N GLY A 193 14.42 -15.44 5.85
CA GLY A 193 14.54 -14.58 7.03
C GLY A 193 14.37 -13.08 6.75
N GLY A 194 14.25 -12.68 5.48
CA GLY A 194 13.96 -11.32 5.08
C GLY A 194 12.47 -10.93 5.19
N ARG A 195 12.15 -9.71 4.79
CA ARG A 195 10.80 -9.14 4.91
C ARG A 195 10.32 -8.44 3.65
N VAL A 196 9.02 -8.55 3.38
CA VAL A 196 8.29 -7.66 2.47
C VAL A 196 7.45 -6.71 3.31
N ILE A 197 7.60 -5.40 3.09
CA ILE A 197 6.89 -4.36 3.84
C ILE A 197 5.99 -3.60 2.87
N LEU A 198 4.69 -3.59 3.15
CA LEU A 198 3.72 -2.75 2.45
C LEU A 198 3.35 -1.62 3.38
N GLY A 199 3.84 -0.43 3.07
CA GLY A 199 3.61 0.75 3.87
C GLY A 199 2.42 1.53 3.36
N ASP A 200 1.61 2.03 4.28
CA ASP A 200 0.60 3.05 4.02
C ASP A 200 -0.58 2.62 3.14
N LEU A 201 -1.07 1.39 3.33
CA LEU A 201 -2.21 0.85 2.60
C LEU A 201 -3.52 1.50 3.06
N ARG A 202 -4.40 1.83 2.10
CA ARG A 202 -5.76 2.31 2.37
C ARG A 202 -6.65 1.13 2.78
N ASN A 203 -7.33 1.23 3.92
CA ASN A 203 -8.10 0.13 4.49
C ASN A 203 -9.51 0.02 3.87
N LEU A 204 -9.74 -1.03 3.07
CA LEU A 204 -11.04 -1.26 2.44
C LEU A 204 -12.16 -1.51 3.45
N ALA A 205 -11.88 -2.19 4.56
CA ALA A 205 -12.86 -2.46 5.60
C ALA A 205 -13.36 -1.18 6.29
N LEU A 206 -12.63 -0.07 6.16
CA LEU A 206 -13.01 1.24 6.70
C LEU A 206 -13.40 2.25 5.59
N ALA A 207 -13.58 1.82 4.34
CA ALA A 207 -13.82 2.73 3.22
C ALA A 207 -15.11 3.55 3.37
N GLU A 208 -16.20 2.95 3.87
CA GLU A 208 -17.43 3.70 4.14
C GLU A 208 -17.28 4.71 5.26
N GLU A 209 -16.59 4.34 6.35
CA GLU A 209 -16.37 5.22 7.49
C GLU A 209 -15.46 6.39 7.10
N TYR A 210 -14.45 6.12 6.25
CA TYR A 210 -13.63 7.14 5.65
C TYR A 210 -14.45 8.14 4.82
N ARG A 211 -15.37 7.66 3.94
CA ARG A 211 -16.26 8.54 3.17
C ARG A 211 -17.12 9.42 4.07
N ARG A 212 -17.72 8.85 5.13
CA ARG A 212 -18.51 9.61 6.12
C ARG A 212 -17.65 10.65 6.85
N TRP A 213 -16.40 10.31 7.18
CA TRP A 213 -15.45 11.22 7.82
C TRP A 213 -15.10 12.41 6.91
N LEU A 214 -14.90 12.17 5.61
CA LEU A 214 -14.69 13.23 4.63
C LEU A 214 -15.91 14.14 4.48
N GLU A 215 -17.12 13.56 4.39
CA GLU A 215 -18.38 14.30 4.28
C GLU A 215 -18.64 15.18 5.51
N ALA A 216 -18.32 14.67 6.71
CA ALA A 216 -18.50 15.40 7.96
C ALA A 216 -17.49 16.55 8.16
N GLY A 217 -16.35 16.51 7.47
CA GLY A 217 -15.26 17.50 7.61
C GLY A 217 -15.49 18.85 6.92
N ALA A 218 -16.54 19.00 6.11
CA ALA A 218 -17.03 20.24 5.49
C ALA A 218 -15.97 21.32 5.13
N ASP A 219 -15.04 20.95 4.24
CA ASP A 219 -14.43 21.84 3.24
C ASP A 219 -14.07 20.96 2.03
N SER A 220 -15.12 20.44 1.38
CA SER A 220 -15.02 19.51 0.24
C SER A 220 -14.59 20.26 -1.03
N GLY A 221 -13.33 20.70 -1.05
CA GLY A 221 -12.65 21.03 -2.30
C GLY A 221 -12.58 19.82 -3.23
N PRO A 222 -12.23 19.98 -4.52
CA PRO A 222 -12.26 18.94 -5.54
C PRO A 222 -11.14 17.88 -5.36
N GLY A 223 -11.14 17.18 -4.22
CA GLY A 223 -10.30 16.03 -3.91
C GLY A 223 -10.96 14.67 -4.16
N LEU A 224 -12.28 14.66 -4.44
CA LEU A 224 -13.04 13.43 -4.77
C LEU A 224 -12.45 12.62 -5.94
N PHE A 225 -11.68 13.27 -6.83
CA PHE A 225 -11.11 12.61 -8.00
C PHE A 225 -10.06 11.53 -7.66
N ARG A 226 -9.37 11.62 -6.52
CA ARG A 226 -8.32 10.64 -6.16
C ARG A 226 -8.87 9.37 -5.53
N ASP A 227 -9.86 9.50 -4.65
CA ASP A 227 -10.42 8.33 -3.94
C ASP A 227 -11.17 7.36 -4.86
N GLU A 228 -11.72 7.85 -5.98
CA GLU A 228 -12.37 7.01 -6.98
C GLU A 228 -11.37 6.23 -7.85
N GLU A 229 -10.10 6.61 -7.92
CA GLU A 229 -9.11 5.95 -8.80
C GLU A 229 -8.04 5.17 -8.04
N GLU A 230 -7.94 5.38 -6.73
CA GLU A 230 -7.02 4.68 -5.84
C GLU A 230 -7.57 3.33 -5.38
N LEU A 231 -6.66 2.37 -5.16
CA LEU A 231 -6.96 1.04 -4.65
C LEU A 231 -7.03 1.02 -3.12
N PHE A 232 -8.13 0.49 -2.58
CA PHE A 232 -8.27 0.14 -1.16
C PHE A 232 -8.05 -1.36 -0.99
N VAL A 233 -7.35 -1.76 0.07
CA VAL A 233 -6.97 -3.16 0.31
C VAL A 233 -7.52 -3.64 1.64
N ASP A 234 -8.28 -4.73 1.62
CA ASP A 234 -8.73 -5.41 2.84
C ASP A 234 -7.51 -6.08 3.53
N PRO A 235 -7.28 -5.83 4.84
CA PRO A 235 -6.25 -6.54 5.59
C PRO A 235 -6.30 -8.07 5.49
N ASN A 236 -7.49 -8.67 5.38
CA ASN A 236 -7.66 -10.13 5.22
C ASN A 236 -7.14 -10.63 3.86
N LEU A 237 -7.23 -9.81 2.82
CA LEU A 237 -6.75 -10.17 1.48
C LEU A 237 -5.24 -10.41 1.47
N ILE A 238 -4.46 -9.59 2.18
CA ILE A 238 -3.00 -9.71 2.19
C ILE A 238 -2.53 -11.06 2.73
N GLY A 239 -3.20 -11.60 3.74
CA GLY A 239 -2.90 -12.91 4.28
C GLY A 239 -3.05 -14.03 3.23
N LEU A 240 -4.16 -13.99 2.48
CA LEU A 240 -4.45 -14.96 1.42
C LEU A 240 -3.46 -14.85 0.26
N LEU A 241 -3.18 -13.63 -0.20
CA LEU A 241 -2.21 -13.40 -1.27
C LEU A 241 -0.81 -13.87 -0.87
N ALA A 242 -0.37 -13.57 0.35
CA ALA A 242 0.94 -14.00 0.84
C ALA A 242 1.04 -15.53 0.97
N ALA A 243 -0.02 -16.20 1.42
CA ALA A 243 -0.07 -17.65 1.57
C ALA A 243 -0.15 -18.42 0.24
N SER A 244 -0.48 -17.75 -0.87
CA SER A 244 -0.52 -18.36 -2.20
C SER A 244 0.86 -18.67 -2.79
N VAL A 245 1.93 -18.14 -2.18
CA VAL A 245 3.32 -18.37 -2.59
C VAL A 245 3.86 -19.63 -1.93
N ASP A 246 4.63 -20.44 -2.67
CA ASP A 246 5.25 -21.68 -2.16
C ASP A 246 6.46 -21.41 -1.26
N ARG A 247 6.27 -20.55 -0.25
CA ARG A 247 7.25 -20.22 0.80
C ARG A 247 6.51 -19.99 2.12
N PRO A 248 7.03 -20.51 3.26
CA PRO A 248 6.49 -20.18 4.58
C PRO A 248 6.49 -18.68 4.85
N VAL A 249 5.33 -18.12 5.21
CA VAL A 249 5.19 -16.70 5.56
C VAL A 249 4.47 -16.51 6.88
N LYS A 250 4.79 -15.39 7.55
CA LYS A 250 3.98 -14.84 8.65
C LYS A 250 3.66 -13.39 8.36
N VAL A 251 2.42 -12.99 8.61
CA VAL A 251 1.90 -11.67 8.28
C VAL A 251 1.57 -10.92 9.56
N SER A 252 1.92 -9.63 9.59
CA SER A 252 1.62 -8.72 10.68
C SER A 252 0.97 -7.46 10.12
N ILE A 253 -0.32 -7.27 10.40
CA ILE A 253 -1.12 -6.11 9.98
C ILE A 253 -1.02 -5.03 11.06
N ARG A 254 -0.18 -4.01 10.83
CA ARG A 254 0.18 -2.99 11.83
C ARG A 254 -0.76 -1.79 11.78
N ALA A 255 -1.23 -1.38 12.95
CA ALA A 255 -1.89 -0.09 13.10
C ALA A 255 -0.84 1.03 13.00
N LYS A 256 -1.22 2.19 12.45
CA LYS A 256 -0.37 3.39 12.45
C LYS A 256 -0.30 3.99 13.86
N THR A 257 0.89 4.14 14.42
CA THR A 257 1.10 4.53 15.84
C THR A 257 1.50 5.99 16.05
N MET A 258 1.58 6.77 14.96
CA MET A 258 1.82 8.22 15.00
C MET A 258 0.79 8.96 15.87
N PRO A 259 1.14 10.11 16.47
CA PRO A 259 0.25 10.84 17.38
C PRO A 259 -0.88 11.61 16.68
N GLY A 260 -0.73 11.95 15.40
CA GLY A 260 -1.74 12.69 14.62
C GLY A 260 -3.11 12.00 14.63
N ASP A 261 -4.17 12.76 14.41
CA ASP A 261 -5.52 12.24 14.25
C ASP A 261 -6.08 12.66 12.89
N ASN A 262 -5.61 11.97 11.87
CA ASN A 262 -5.85 12.26 10.47
C ASN A 262 -6.11 10.97 9.68
N GLU A 263 -6.30 11.10 8.37
CA GLU A 263 -6.56 9.99 7.46
C GLU A 263 -5.56 8.84 7.62
N PHE A 264 -4.26 9.14 7.66
CA PHE A 264 -3.19 8.14 7.73
C PHE A 264 -3.33 7.30 8.99
N THR A 265 -3.61 7.95 10.12
CA THR A 265 -3.72 7.26 11.41
C THR A 265 -5.04 6.53 11.65
N ARG A 266 -6.10 6.88 10.92
CA ARG A 266 -7.46 6.34 11.08
C ARG A 266 -7.77 5.22 10.08
N PHE A 267 -7.41 5.42 8.82
CA PHE A 267 -7.91 4.64 7.69
C PHE A 267 -6.80 3.99 6.86
N ARG A 268 -5.54 4.10 7.31
CA ARG A 268 -4.40 3.42 6.69
C ARG A 268 -3.72 2.48 7.67
N TYR A 269 -2.99 1.52 7.12
CA TYR A 269 -2.26 0.50 7.88
C TYR A 269 -0.99 0.09 7.17
N ASP A 270 -0.11 -0.61 7.88
CA ASP A 270 1.09 -1.21 7.28
C ASP A 270 1.01 -2.73 7.37
N VAL A 271 1.75 -3.42 6.51
CA VAL A 271 1.93 -4.85 6.57
C VAL A 271 3.40 -5.20 6.60
N VAL A 272 3.76 -6.13 7.47
CA VAL A 272 5.06 -6.80 7.47
C VAL A 272 4.85 -8.28 7.20
N ILE A 273 5.39 -8.77 6.09
CA ILE A 273 5.43 -10.20 5.74
C ILE A 273 6.84 -10.69 6.01
N HIS A 274 6.96 -11.62 6.95
CA HIS A 274 8.20 -12.32 7.25
C HIS A 274 8.27 -13.59 6.40
N VAL A 275 9.35 -13.74 5.62
CA VAL A 275 9.51 -14.83 4.65
C VAL A 275 10.52 -15.84 5.16
N ASP A 276 10.16 -17.13 5.09
CA ASP A 276 10.86 -18.24 5.76
C ASP A 276 11.25 -17.91 7.21
N PRO A 277 10.30 -17.43 8.04
CA PRO A 277 10.61 -17.03 9.40
C PRO A 277 11.03 -18.27 10.18
N GLY A 278 12.31 -18.37 10.56
CA GLY A 278 12.98 -19.56 11.08
C GLY A 278 12.23 -20.36 12.16
N GLN A 279 12.70 -20.37 13.41
CA GLN A 279 12.02 -21.16 14.45
C GLN A 279 10.63 -20.62 14.76
N LYS A 280 9.66 -21.52 14.97
CA LYS A 280 8.31 -21.17 15.40
C LYS A 280 8.38 -20.53 16.79
N PRO A 281 8.03 -19.25 16.96
CA PRO A 281 8.02 -18.63 18.28
C PRO A 281 6.95 -19.32 19.15
N PRO A 282 7.10 -19.27 20.48
CA PRO A 282 6.10 -19.80 21.39
C PRO A 282 4.74 -19.13 21.13
N ARG A 283 3.67 -19.93 21.24
CA ARG A 283 2.30 -19.43 21.08
C ARG A 283 2.03 -18.38 22.17
N PRO A 284 1.58 -17.17 21.81
CA PRO A 284 1.29 -16.16 22.81
C PRO A 284 0.10 -16.55 23.68
N VAL A 285 0.12 -16.13 24.94
CA VAL A 285 -1.06 -16.20 25.80
C VAL A 285 -2.04 -15.12 25.35
N GLU A 286 -3.26 -15.53 24.99
CA GLU A 286 -4.28 -14.61 24.51
C GLU A 286 -5.20 -14.14 25.65
N VAL A 287 -5.32 -12.82 25.83
CA VAL A 287 -6.10 -12.19 26.88
C VAL A 287 -6.98 -11.09 26.28
N PRO A 288 -8.32 -11.17 26.38
CA PRO A 288 -9.19 -10.07 25.98
C PRO A 288 -8.95 -8.80 26.82
N TRP A 289 -8.94 -7.63 26.20
CA TRP A 289 -8.71 -6.32 26.82
C TRP A 289 -9.57 -6.09 28.06
N ARG A 290 -10.84 -6.48 27.98
CA ARG A 290 -11.81 -6.37 29.09
C ARG A 290 -11.43 -7.14 30.34
N LYS A 291 -10.59 -8.17 30.23
CA LYS A 291 -10.07 -8.95 31.36
C LYS A 291 -8.88 -8.28 32.06
N LEU A 292 -8.29 -7.25 31.47
CA LEU A 292 -7.30 -6.42 32.17
C LEU A 292 -8.03 -5.53 33.18
N THR A 293 -7.59 -5.60 34.44
CA THR A 293 -8.19 -4.88 35.58
C THR A 293 -7.37 -3.66 35.95
N GLY A 294 -8.00 -2.62 36.52
CA GLY A 294 -7.30 -1.40 36.94
C GLY A 294 -6.88 -0.52 35.75
N ASP A 295 -5.70 0.11 35.85
CA ASP A 295 -5.08 0.77 34.70
C ASP A 295 -4.62 -0.28 33.70
N ARG A 296 -5.39 -0.42 32.61
CA ARG A 296 -5.17 -1.45 31.61
C ARG A 296 -3.88 -1.24 30.80
N LEU A 297 -3.46 0.01 30.57
CA LEU A 297 -2.21 0.30 29.87
C LEU A 297 -1.00 -0.05 30.74
N ALA A 298 -1.04 0.31 32.02
CA ALA A 298 -0.01 -0.09 32.96
C ALA A 298 0.05 -1.63 33.12
N THR A 299 -1.11 -2.28 33.17
CA THR A 299 -1.21 -3.75 33.23
C THR A 299 -0.66 -4.41 31.98
N LEU A 300 -1.01 -3.89 30.80
CA LEU A 300 -0.45 -4.33 29.52
C LEU A 300 1.08 -4.24 29.51
N SER A 301 1.63 -3.09 29.91
CA SER A 301 3.08 -2.86 29.95
C SER A 301 3.79 -3.89 30.84
N LYS A 302 3.22 -4.18 32.01
CA LYS A 302 3.74 -5.22 32.91
C LYS A 302 3.72 -6.61 32.27
N LEU A 303 2.57 -7.02 31.73
CA LEU A 303 2.41 -8.35 31.13
C LEU A 303 3.29 -8.53 29.88
N ALA A 304 3.49 -7.47 29.10
CA ALA A 304 4.33 -7.48 27.91
C ALA A 304 5.80 -7.79 28.23
N GLY A 305 6.26 -7.53 29.46
CA GLY A 305 7.61 -7.88 29.92
C GLY A 305 7.76 -9.33 30.41
N GLU A 306 6.67 -10.08 30.59
CA GLU A 306 6.69 -11.42 31.21
C GLU A 306 6.80 -12.57 30.19
N GLY A 307 6.46 -12.33 28.92
CA GLY A 307 6.52 -13.35 27.86
C GLY A 307 5.68 -13.02 26.62
N PRO A 308 5.54 -13.98 25.69
CA PRO A 308 4.74 -13.80 24.48
C PRO A 308 3.26 -13.61 24.84
N LEU A 309 2.74 -12.40 24.60
CA LEU A 309 1.38 -11.98 24.93
C LEU A 309 0.63 -11.59 23.65
N ALA A 310 -0.65 -11.92 23.60
CA ALA A 310 -1.60 -11.34 22.67
C ALA A 310 -2.76 -10.72 23.46
N VAL A 311 -3.06 -9.46 23.21
CA VAL A 311 -4.23 -8.79 23.80
C VAL A 311 -5.21 -8.42 22.71
N THR A 312 -6.43 -8.94 22.80
CA THR A 312 -7.48 -8.81 21.77
C THR A 312 -8.63 -7.93 22.26
N GLU A 313 -9.59 -7.62 21.39
CA GLU A 313 -10.79 -6.85 21.73
C GLU A 313 -10.49 -5.44 22.29
N ILE A 314 -9.41 -4.77 21.87
CA ILE A 314 -9.07 -3.41 22.35
C ILE A 314 -9.86 -2.39 21.52
N PRO A 315 -10.79 -1.61 22.09
CA PRO A 315 -11.52 -0.63 21.28
C PRO A 315 -10.57 0.45 20.74
N ASN A 316 -10.62 0.72 19.44
CA ASN A 316 -9.78 1.73 18.80
C ASN A 316 -10.34 3.14 19.06
N ALA A 317 -9.61 4.01 19.76
CA ALA A 317 -10.08 5.38 20.02
C ALA A 317 -10.38 6.21 18.76
N ARG A 318 -9.83 5.80 17.61
CA ARG A 318 -9.90 6.54 16.34
C ARG A 318 -11.10 6.16 15.47
N THR A 319 -11.69 5.00 15.68
CA THR A 319 -12.82 4.49 14.88
C THR A 319 -13.98 3.99 15.76
N ALA A 320 -13.73 3.62 17.02
CA ALA A 320 -14.79 3.25 17.96
C ALA A 320 -15.46 4.48 18.60
N SER A 321 -16.74 4.34 18.95
CA SER A 321 -17.60 5.43 19.41
C SER A 321 -17.39 5.88 20.87
N ALA A 322 -16.78 5.07 21.74
CA ALA A 322 -16.43 5.48 23.12
C ALA A 322 -15.39 4.59 23.80
N GLY A 323 -14.57 5.17 24.69
CA GLY A 323 -13.74 4.43 25.65
C GLY A 323 -12.55 3.65 25.07
N GLY A 324 -12.16 3.96 23.83
CA GLY A 324 -11.05 3.31 23.14
C GLY A 324 -9.67 3.81 23.54
N VAL A 325 -8.66 3.11 23.04
CA VAL A 325 -7.24 3.42 23.22
C VAL A 325 -6.64 3.72 21.85
N SER A 326 -5.77 4.72 21.75
CA SER A 326 -5.04 4.96 20.50
C SER A 326 -3.94 3.92 20.31
N SER A 327 -3.68 3.53 19.07
CA SER A 327 -2.54 2.69 18.70
C SER A 327 -1.21 3.27 19.15
N GLY A 328 -1.06 4.60 19.19
CA GLY A 328 0.12 5.28 19.74
C GLY A 328 0.30 5.05 21.24
N ALA A 329 -0.77 5.11 22.04
CA ALA A 329 -0.72 4.81 23.46
C ALA A 329 -0.40 3.33 23.74
N LEU A 330 -0.96 2.41 22.93
CA LEU A 330 -0.59 0.99 22.98
C LEU A 330 0.89 0.80 22.67
N SER A 331 1.39 1.42 21.59
CA SER A 331 2.79 1.34 21.16
C SER A 331 3.75 1.83 22.25
N ALA A 332 3.41 2.92 22.95
CA ALA A 332 4.22 3.42 24.05
C ALA A 332 4.23 2.45 25.25
N ALA A 333 3.09 1.82 25.56
CA ALA A 333 3.00 0.88 26.68
C ALA A 333 3.82 -0.41 26.47
N ILE A 334 4.06 -0.80 25.21
CA ILE A 334 4.74 -2.04 24.83
C ILE A 334 6.13 -1.81 24.21
N GLU A 335 6.67 -0.60 24.30
CA GLU A 335 7.97 -0.25 23.73
C GLU A 335 9.08 -1.20 24.22
N GLY A 336 9.89 -1.70 23.30
CA GLY A 336 11.03 -2.59 23.62
C GLY A 336 10.66 -4.03 24.00
N THR A 337 9.38 -4.40 24.01
CA THR A 337 8.92 -5.75 24.42
C THR A 337 8.88 -6.78 23.27
N GLY A 338 9.04 -6.34 22.02
CA GLY A 338 8.83 -7.17 20.83
C GLY A 338 7.36 -7.40 20.46
N LEU A 339 6.44 -6.77 21.19
CA LEU A 339 5.02 -6.67 20.83
C LEU A 339 4.74 -5.39 20.06
N VAL A 340 3.66 -5.40 19.27
CA VAL A 340 3.28 -4.33 18.35
C VAL A 340 1.76 -4.16 18.35
N ALA A 341 1.29 -2.95 18.07
CA ALA A 341 -0.13 -2.67 17.88
C ALA A 341 -0.57 -3.11 16.47
N THR A 342 -1.55 -4.00 16.39
CA THR A 342 -2.10 -4.53 15.15
C THR A 342 -3.57 -4.17 15.01
N LEU A 343 -4.08 -4.22 13.78
CA LEU A 343 -5.53 -4.18 13.55
C LEU A 343 -6.13 -5.56 13.84
N SER A 344 -7.33 -5.57 14.39
CA SER A 344 -8.14 -6.79 14.38
C SER A 344 -8.61 -7.07 12.96
N LEU A 345 -8.45 -8.32 12.53
CA LEU A 345 -8.92 -8.79 11.22
C LEU A 345 -10.42 -9.07 11.20
N ASP A 346 -11.03 -9.26 12.37
CA ASP A 346 -12.44 -9.62 12.51
C ASP A 346 -13.34 -8.37 12.69
N ASP A 347 -12.78 -7.27 13.19
CA ASP A 347 -13.47 -5.98 13.38
C ASP A 347 -12.48 -4.82 13.31
N PRO A 348 -12.51 -3.96 12.27
CA PRO A 348 -11.55 -2.87 12.10
C PRO A 348 -11.74 -1.72 13.12
N ALA A 349 -12.82 -1.72 13.91
CA ALA A 349 -12.98 -0.83 15.06
C ALA A 349 -12.17 -1.29 16.30
N LEU A 350 -11.54 -2.47 16.23
CA LEU A 350 -10.73 -3.03 17.31
C LEU A 350 -9.25 -3.08 16.91
N LEU A 351 -8.41 -2.83 17.92
CA LEU A 351 -6.97 -3.05 17.91
C LEU A 351 -6.65 -4.34 18.65
N GLU A 352 -5.44 -4.82 18.40
CA GLU A 352 -4.83 -5.90 19.16
C GLU A 352 -3.39 -5.53 19.48
N VAL A 353 -2.82 -6.21 20.46
CA VAL A 353 -1.38 -6.25 20.69
C VAL A 353 -0.92 -7.67 20.41
N ARG A 354 0.06 -7.83 19.52
CA ARG A 354 0.60 -9.15 19.12
C ARG A 354 2.11 -9.11 18.99
N PRO A 355 2.80 -10.27 18.96
CA PRO A 355 4.23 -10.32 18.63
C PRO A 355 4.55 -9.75 17.24
N ALA A 356 5.65 -9.02 17.13
CA ALA A 356 6.09 -8.35 15.89
C ALA A 356 6.34 -9.29 14.70
N GLY A 357 6.66 -10.56 14.99
CA GLY A 357 6.96 -11.61 14.01
C GLY A 357 5.75 -12.09 13.18
N GLY A 358 4.56 -11.53 13.41
CA GLY A 358 3.34 -11.87 12.70
C GLY A 358 2.77 -13.24 13.08
N ALA A 359 1.66 -13.58 12.44
CA ALA A 359 0.97 -14.85 12.58
C ALA A 359 0.89 -15.59 11.24
N GLU A 360 0.62 -16.89 11.29
CA GLU A 360 0.24 -17.64 10.08
C GLU A 360 -1.06 -17.01 9.52
N PRO A 361 -1.17 -16.80 8.19
CA PRO A 361 -2.38 -16.24 7.59
C PRO A 361 -3.65 -17.04 7.92
N LYS A 362 -4.74 -16.33 8.22
CA LYS A 362 -6.09 -16.93 8.32
C LYS A 362 -6.59 -17.17 6.89
N LEU A 363 -6.79 -18.44 6.51
CA LEU A 363 -7.20 -18.82 5.13
C LEU A 363 -8.71 -18.98 4.95
N ASP A 364 -9.47 -18.90 6.05
CA ASP A 364 -10.91 -19.04 6.11
C ASP A 364 -11.67 -17.70 6.01
N ALA A 365 -10.94 -16.59 5.88
CA ALA A 365 -11.53 -15.28 5.67
C ALA A 365 -12.08 -15.12 4.25
N GLU A 366 -13.22 -14.43 4.11
CA GLU A 366 -13.76 -13.96 2.84
C GLU A 366 -13.42 -12.46 2.70
N PRO A 367 -12.29 -12.10 2.06
CA PRO A 367 -11.87 -10.71 1.99
C PRO A 367 -12.79 -9.90 1.07
N LEU A 368 -12.90 -8.60 1.37
CA LEU A 368 -13.44 -7.64 0.42
C LEU A 368 -12.43 -7.41 -0.71
N GLU A 369 -12.95 -7.17 -1.91
CA GLU A 369 -12.15 -6.82 -3.08
C GLU A 369 -12.53 -5.41 -3.57
N ASP A 370 -11.51 -4.69 -4.02
CA ASP A 370 -11.65 -3.38 -4.66
C ASP A 370 -11.04 -3.43 -6.06
N ASP A 371 -11.66 -2.74 -7.01
CA ASP A 371 -11.23 -2.71 -8.41
C ASP A 371 -11.16 -1.25 -8.88
N SER A 372 -9.96 -0.67 -8.80
CA SER A 372 -9.66 0.69 -9.26
C SER A 372 -9.63 0.78 -10.79
N LEU A 373 -9.21 -0.28 -11.48
CA LEU A 373 -9.23 -0.37 -12.93
C LEU A 373 -10.65 -0.35 -13.47
N GLU A 374 -11.61 -1.01 -12.82
CA GLU A 374 -13.01 -0.97 -13.22
C GLU A 374 -13.54 0.47 -13.21
N ARG A 375 -13.27 1.22 -12.14
CA ARG A 375 -13.68 2.63 -12.03
C ARG A 375 -13.03 3.49 -13.11
N PHE A 376 -11.73 3.31 -13.33
CA PHE A 376 -11.02 3.97 -14.43
C PHE A 376 -11.64 3.65 -15.80
N VAL A 377 -11.91 2.39 -16.10
CA VAL A 377 -12.45 1.94 -17.39
C VAL A 377 -13.89 2.44 -17.59
N ALA A 378 -14.70 2.45 -16.54
CA ALA A 378 -16.05 2.98 -16.57
C ALA A 378 -16.09 4.46 -16.98
N ARG A 379 -15.09 5.24 -16.54
CA ARG A 379 -14.91 6.65 -16.94
C ARG A 379 -14.25 6.80 -18.32
N ARG A 380 -13.19 6.03 -18.57
CA ARG A 380 -12.29 6.22 -19.72
C ARG A 380 -12.86 5.72 -21.03
N LEU A 381 -13.54 4.57 -21.02
CA LEU A 381 -14.02 3.94 -22.25
C LEU A 381 -15.10 4.78 -22.99
N PRO A 382 -16.05 5.45 -22.29
CA PRO A 382 -16.94 6.41 -22.92
C PRO A 382 -16.22 7.59 -23.57
N GLU A 383 -15.15 8.13 -22.96
CA GLU A 383 -14.37 9.23 -23.54
C GLU A 383 -13.73 8.80 -24.87
N LEU A 384 -13.04 7.66 -24.88
CA LEU A 384 -12.40 7.10 -26.08
C LEU A 384 -13.42 6.86 -27.19
N LEU A 385 -14.58 6.28 -26.86
CA LEU A 385 -15.61 5.99 -27.85
C LEU A 385 -16.29 7.27 -28.38
N ARG A 386 -16.51 8.29 -27.54
CA ARG A 386 -17.05 9.58 -27.99
C ARG A 386 -16.10 10.26 -28.97
N SER A 387 -14.81 10.31 -28.65
CA SER A 387 -13.79 10.88 -29.55
C SER A 387 -13.77 10.14 -30.89
N HIS A 388 -13.73 8.80 -30.84
CA HIS A 388 -13.78 7.98 -32.05
C HIS A 388 -15.05 8.22 -32.88
N LEU A 389 -16.23 8.29 -32.25
CA LEU A 389 -17.50 8.54 -32.94
C LEU A 389 -17.56 9.96 -33.53
N ALA A 390 -17.06 10.97 -32.83
CA ALA A 390 -17.03 12.35 -33.31
C ALA A 390 -16.12 12.50 -34.53
N GLU A 391 -14.97 11.82 -34.54
CA GLU A 391 -14.02 11.82 -35.66
C GLU A 391 -14.57 11.08 -36.90
N ASN A 392 -15.21 9.93 -36.69
CA ASN A 392 -15.63 9.06 -37.79
C ASN A 392 -17.06 9.35 -38.29
N PHE A 393 -17.89 10.00 -37.48
CA PHE A 393 -19.30 10.31 -37.80
C PHE A 393 -19.64 11.77 -37.45
N PRO A 394 -19.04 12.76 -38.14
CA PRO A 394 -19.24 14.17 -37.82
C PRO A 394 -20.71 14.58 -37.99
N GLY A 395 -21.22 15.40 -37.06
CA GLY A 395 -22.60 15.91 -37.08
C GLY A 395 -23.67 14.96 -36.53
N VAL A 396 -23.31 13.74 -36.12
CA VAL A 396 -24.22 12.81 -35.46
C VAL A 396 -24.34 13.14 -33.98
N ARG A 397 -25.57 13.15 -33.45
CA ARG A 397 -25.79 13.25 -32.00
C ARG A 397 -25.19 12.01 -31.31
N LEU A 398 -24.19 12.22 -30.46
CA LEU A 398 -23.55 11.14 -29.74
C LEU A 398 -24.56 10.44 -28.81
N PRO A 399 -24.63 9.10 -28.85
CA PRO A 399 -25.49 8.35 -27.95
C PRO A 399 -24.94 8.38 -26.52
N GLU A 400 -25.80 8.12 -25.55
CA GLU A 400 -25.36 7.76 -24.21
C GLU A 400 -24.58 6.43 -24.28
N ILE A 401 -23.48 6.35 -23.53
CA ILE A 401 -22.59 5.19 -23.48
C ILE A 401 -22.55 4.69 -22.05
N VAL A 402 -22.84 3.41 -21.86
CA VAL A 402 -22.77 2.72 -20.57
C VAL A 402 -21.76 1.59 -20.67
N VAL A 403 -20.76 1.61 -19.78
CA VAL A 403 -19.81 0.52 -19.65
C VAL A 403 -20.42 -0.58 -18.79
N ARG A 404 -20.36 -1.81 -19.27
CA ARG A 404 -20.74 -3.02 -18.52
C ARG A 404 -19.46 -3.76 -18.12
N LYS A 405 -19.46 -4.34 -16.91
CA LYS A 405 -18.38 -5.25 -16.49
C LYS A 405 -18.13 -6.32 -17.55
N ALA A 406 -16.87 -6.69 -17.71
CA ALA A 406 -16.51 -7.87 -18.50
C ALA A 406 -17.22 -9.08 -17.87
N SER A 407 -17.87 -9.90 -18.69
CA SER A 407 -18.39 -11.19 -18.21
C SER A 407 -17.19 -12.05 -17.86
N VAL A 408 -17.11 -12.55 -16.63
CA VAL A 408 -16.21 -13.66 -16.29
C VAL A 408 -16.74 -14.86 -17.06
N SER A 409 -16.08 -15.22 -18.16
CA SER A 409 -16.42 -16.39 -18.98
C SER A 409 -15.44 -17.50 -18.76
#